data_AF-A0A966BT51-F1
#
_entry.id   AF-A0A966BT51-F1
#
_cell.length_a   1.000
_cell.length_b   1.000
_cell.length_c   1.000
_cell.angle_alpha   90.00
_cell.angle_beta   90.00
_cell.angle_gamma   90.00
#
_symmetry.space_group_name_H-M   'P 1'
#
loop_
_entity.id
_entity.type
_entity.pdbx_description
1 polymer ?
#
loop_
_entity_poly.entity_id
_entity_poly.type
_entity_poly.pdbx_seq_one_letter_code
_entity_poly.pdbx_strand_id
1 'polypeptide(L)'
;ATLAPFETATAELLFIATGPGTRQARLELDSNDPTTGTAGRDLTGEGIPAVSVAVSLPEIVVRHGSTVPLTALVIGEISVPDGATLELLADTGEQCTDTNPTPAGGTGLEFGCDLSFADTGARQIRARYVDSPSHADGLSPARLLEVMNFADLQTQVSVQIVTDGLRLDTRNSPVIQVDFHAEVRNLGPDSSALIAPSRPWSKTHRRTLDAPLPL
;
A
#
# COMPACT_ATOMS: atom_id res chain seq x y z
N ALA A 1 -36.25 20.93 -37.77
CA ALA A 1 -36.14 22.18 -38.55
C ALA A 1 -36.41 21.85 -40.01
N THR A 2 -37.05 22.73 -40.76
CA THR A 2 -37.27 22.56 -42.20
C THR A 2 -36.31 23.50 -42.91
N LEU A 3 -35.45 22.95 -43.78
CA LEU A 3 -34.52 23.75 -44.57
C LEU A 3 -35.19 24.19 -45.86
N ALA A 4 -35.09 25.47 -46.21
CA ALA A 4 -35.46 25.95 -47.52
C ALA A 4 -34.51 25.39 -48.60
N PRO A 5 -34.90 25.38 -49.89
CA PRO A 5 -34.00 25.02 -50.96
C PRO A 5 -32.69 25.82 -50.89
N PHE A 6 -31.55 25.12 -50.94
CA PHE A 6 -30.18 25.67 -50.83
C PHE A 6 -29.78 26.23 -49.47
N GLU A 7 -30.61 26.08 -48.44
CA GLU A 7 -30.25 26.43 -47.07
C GLU A 7 -29.36 25.35 -46.43
N THR A 8 -28.45 25.77 -45.57
CA THR A 8 -27.56 24.89 -44.81
C THR A 8 -27.85 24.98 -43.31
N ALA A 9 -27.81 23.84 -42.62
CA ALA A 9 -27.76 23.80 -41.17
C ALA A 9 -26.54 23.01 -40.69
N THR A 10 -26.06 23.37 -39.50
CA THR A 10 -24.98 22.68 -38.80
C THR A 10 -25.54 22.01 -37.55
N ALA A 11 -25.15 20.76 -37.31
CA ALA A 11 -25.45 20.04 -36.08
C ALA A 11 -24.14 19.76 -35.35
N GLU A 12 -24.08 20.08 -34.06
CA GLU A 12 -22.99 19.69 -33.18
C GLU A 12 -23.34 18.37 -32.50
N LEU A 13 -22.40 17.43 -32.53
CA LEU A 13 -22.60 16.08 -32.03
C LEU A 13 -21.46 15.76 -31.08
N LEU A 14 -21.80 15.17 -29.94
CA LEU A 14 -20.84 14.63 -29.00
C LEU A 14 -20.92 13.10 -29.03
N PHE A 15 -19.84 12.47 -29.47
CA PHE A 15 -19.69 11.02 -29.42
C PHE A 15 -18.87 10.63 -28.20
N ILE A 16 -19.50 10.00 -27.22
CA ILE A 16 -18.84 9.48 -26.02
C ILE A 16 -18.72 7.97 -26.15
N ALA A 17 -17.50 7.47 -26.34
CA ALA A 17 -17.23 6.04 -26.33
C ALA A 17 -17.53 5.48 -24.93
N THR A 18 -18.43 4.50 -24.83
CA THR A 18 -18.86 3.89 -23.56
C THR A 18 -17.96 2.75 -23.09
N GLY A 19 -16.91 2.42 -23.85
CA GLY A 19 -15.95 1.38 -23.50
C GLY A 19 -14.67 1.49 -24.33
N PRO A 20 -13.62 0.75 -23.95
CA PRO A 20 -12.27 0.90 -24.51
C PRO A 20 -12.18 0.62 -26.02
N GLY A 21 -11.18 1.24 -26.67
CA GLY A 21 -10.82 1.00 -28.07
C GLY A 21 -11.73 1.68 -29.09
N THR A 22 -11.53 1.34 -30.37
CA THR A 22 -12.27 1.96 -31.47
C THR A 22 -13.76 1.63 -31.38
N ARG A 23 -14.58 2.67 -31.23
CA ARG A 23 -16.04 2.60 -31.30
C ARG A 23 -16.52 3.25 -32.57
N GLN A 24 -17.51 2.61 -33.18
CA GLN A 24 -18.16 3.08 -34.39
C GLN A 24 -19.64 3.31 -34.11
N ALA A 25 -20.18 4.36 -34.70
CA ALA A 25 -21.61 4.61 -34.74
C ALA A 25 -21.97 5.15 -36.13
N ARG A 26 -23.26 5.21 -36.40
CA ARG A 26 -23.79 5.78 -37.64
C ARG A 26 -24.88 6.77 -37.27
N LEU A 27 -24.69 8.02 -37.70
CA LEU A 27 -25.74 9.02 -37.67
C LEU A 27 -26.60 8.85 -38.92
N GLU A 28 -27.90 8.67 -38.73
CA GLU A 28 -28.87 8.61 -39.82
C GLU A 28 -29.85 9.78 -39.69
N LEU A 29 -30.07 10.48 -40.80
CA LEU A 29 -30.99 11.61 -40.93
C LEU A 29 -32.06 11.22 -41.94
N ASP A 30 -33.27 10.99 -41.44
CA ASP A 30 -34.42 10.74 -42.29
C ASP A 30 -34.90 12.04 -42.93
N SER A 31 -35.09 12.00 -44.25
CA SER A 31 -35.61 13.12 -45.03
C SER A 31 -37.06 12.87 -45.41
N ASN A 32 -37.87 13.91 -45.32
CA ASN A 32 -39.22 13.91 -45.89
C ASN A 32 -39.23 14.32 -47.38
N ASP A 33 -38.07 14.56 -47.99
CA ASP A 33 -37.93 14.70 -49.43
C ASP A 33 -38.23 13.35 -50.11
N PRO A 34 -39.22 13.28 -51.03
CA PRO A 34 -39.64 12.04 -51.69
C PRO A 34 -38.54 11.35 -52.50
N THR A 35 -37.41 12.02 -52.76
CA THR A 35 -36.31 11.50 -53.59
C THR A 35 -35.04 11.14 -52.81
N THR A 36 -34.85 11.68 -51.61
CA THR A 36 -33.56 11.61 -50.88
C THR A 36 -33.52 10.46 -49.85
N GLY A 37 -34.67 10.03 -49.31
CA GLY A 37 -34.72 8.93 -48.34
C GLY A 37 -33.97 9.24 -47.04
N THR A 38 -32.84 8.58 -46.79
CA THR A 38 -32.02 8.73 -45.56
C THR A 38 -30.59 9.13 -45.92
N ALA A 39 -30.04 10.12 -45.23
CA ALA A 39 -28.62 10.48 -45.30
C ALA A 39 -27.87 9.92 -44.09
N GLY A 40 -26.74 9.24 -44.32
CA GLY A 40 -25.95 8.60 -43.27
C GLY A 40 -24.54 9.17 -43.14
N ARG A 41 -24.00 9.21 -41.93
CA ARG A 41 -22.59 9.53 -41.65
C ARG A 41 -22.04 8.58 -40.60
N ASP A 42 -20.96 7.88 -40.94
CA ASP A 42 -20.26 7.05 -39.97
C ASP A 42 -19.44 7.95 -39.03
N LEU A 43 -19.47 7.61 -37.74
CA LEU A 43 -18.77 8.25 -36.65
C LEU A 43 -17.78 7.24 -36.07
N THR A 44 -16.56 7.69 -35.79
CA THR A 44 -15.55 6.89 -35.11
C THR A 44 -14.99 7.67 -33.93
N GLY A 45 -14.67 6.96 -32.86
CA GLY A 45 -13.98 7.53 -31.71
C GLY A 45 -13.26 6.44 -30.93
N GLU A 46 -12.21 6.82 -30.23
CA GLU A 46 -11.45 5.92 -29.36
C GLU A 46 -11.92 6.08 -27.92
N GLY A 47 -12.32 4.96 -27.31
CA GLY A 47 -12.52 4.91 -25.86
C GLY A 47 -11.19 4.69 -25.16
N ILE A 48 -10.90 5.53 -24.17
CA ILE A 48 -9.71 5.36 -23.32
C ILE A 48 -9.99 4.20 -22.35
N PRO A 49 -9.21 3.10 -22.36
CA PRO A 49 -9.38 2.00 -21.44
C PRO A 49 -9.13 2.38 -19.98
N ALA A 50 -9.86 1.72 -19.08
CA ALA A 50 -9.65 1.91 -17.66
C ALA A 50 -8.40 1.18 -17.15
N VAL A 51 -7.96 1.55 -15.94
CA VAL A 51 -6.94 0.82 -15.19
C VAL A 51 -7.48 0.39 -13.83
N SER A 52 -6.94 -0.71 -13.31
CA SER A 52 -7.05 -1.09 -11.90
C SER A 52 -5.72 -0.83 -11.22
N VAL A 53 -5.74 -0.12 -10.10
CA VAL A 53 -4.54 0.24 -9.33
C VAL A 53 -4.62 -0.39 -7.94
N ALA A 54 -3.58 -1.12 -7.56
CA ALA A 54 -3.49 -1.74 -6.25
C ALA A 54 -2.12 -1.45 -5.61
N VAL A 55 -2.13 -0.85 -4.42
CA VAL A 55 -0.91 -0.66 -3.64
C VAL A 55 -0.59 -1.89 -2.79
N SER A 56 0.68 -2.25 -2.76
CA SER A 56 1.25 -3.30 -1.93
C SER A 56 2.13 -2.68 -0.85
N LEU A 57 1.88 -3.07 0.40
CA LEU A 57 2.69 -2.68 1.55
C LEU A 57 3.43 -3.95 2.00
N PRO A 58 4.78 -3.98 1.97
CA PRO A 58 5.52 -5.14 2.47
C PRO A 58 5.31 -5.34 3.98
N GLU A 59 5.12 -4.24 4.70
CA GLU A 59 4.85 -4.21 6.14
C GLU A 59 3.68 -3.27 6.43
N ILE A 60 2.86 -3.61 7.42
CA ILE A 60 1.74 -2.77 7.89
C ILE A 60 2.12 -1.85 9.06
N VAL A 61 3.33 -2.04 9.59
CA VAL A 61 3.90 -1.28 10.70
C VAL A 61 5.34 -0.96 10.33
N VAL A 62 5.73 0.31 10.40
CA VAL A 62 7.08 0.77 10.02
C VAL A 62 7.65 1.73 11.07
N ARG A 63 8.98 1.87 11.07
CA ARG A 63 9.66 2.75 12.02
C ARG A 63 9.58 4.21 11.57
N HIS A 64 9.34 5.11 12.52
CA HIS A 64 9.52 6.55 12.32
C HIS A 64 10.91 6.86 11.77
N GLY A 65 10.98 7.75 10.77
CA GLY A 65 12.23 8.08 10.08
C GLY A 65 12.80 6.97 9.20
N SER A 66 12.15 5.80 9.12
CA SER A 66 12.54 4.78 8.14
C SER A 66 12.05 5.14 6.74
N THR A 67 12.80 4.68 5.75
CA THR A 67 12.40 4.70 4.35
C THR A 67 11.78 3.34 4.03
N VAL A 68 10.55 3.36 3.54
CA VAL A 68 9.75 2.16 3.29
C VAL A 68 9.60 1.99 1.79
N PRO A 69 10.05 0.86 1.21
CA PRO A 69 9.81 0.58 -0.19
C PRO A 69 8.34 0.24 -0.38
N LEU A 70 7.66 1.02 -1.20
CA LEU A 70 6.26 0.80 -1.55
C LEU A 70 6.18 0.42 -3.02
N THR A 71 5.30 -0.52 -3.36
CA THR A 71 5.02 -0.87 -4.74
C THR A 71 3.54 -0.77 -5.05
N ALA A 72 3.21 -0.52 -6.32
CA ALA A 72 1.85 -0.64 -6.79
C ALA A 72 1.80 -1.35 -8.13
N LEU A 73 0.78 -2.18 -8.29
CA LEU A 73 0.44 -2.86 -9.51
C LEU A 73 -0.66 -2.09 -10.23
N VAL A 74 -0.39 -1.71 -11.48
CA VAL A 74 -1.36 -1.11 -12.39
C VAL A 74 -1.68 -2.13 -13.48
N ILE A 75 -2.95 -2.45 -13.67
CA ILE A 75 -3.42 -3.40 -14.69
C ILE A 75 -4.31 -2.63 -15.67
N GLY A 76 -3.90 -2.57 -16.93
CA GLY A 76 -4.76 -2.04 -17.99
C GLY A 76 -5.86 -3.02 -18.41
N GLU A 77 -7.04 -2.51 -18.76
CA GLU A 77 -8.21 -3.33 -19.09
C GLU A 77 -8.00 -4.22 -20.33
N ILE A 78 -7.37 -3.69 -21.38
CA ILE A 78 -7.19 -4.39 -22.67
C ILE A 78 -5.75 -4.49 -23.14
N SER A 79 -4.86 -3.64 -22.64
CA SER A 79 -3.46 -3.54 -23.06
C SER A 79 -2.59 -3.07 -21.91
N VAL A 80 -1.27 -3.24 -22.04
CA VAL A 80 -0.32 -2.65 -21.10
C VAL A 80 -0.41 -1.13 -21.22
N PRO A 81 -0.60 -0.38 -20.13
CA PRO A 81 -0.56 1.07 -20.17
C PRO A 81 0.82 1.61 -20.54
N ASP A 82 0.89 2.78 -21.18
CA ASP A 82 2.14 3.41 -21.58
C ASP A 82 2.28 4.82 -20.99
N GLY A 83 3.53 5.33 -20.97
CA GLY A 83 3.86 6.75 -20.80
C GLY A 83 3.42 7.43 -19.51
N ALA A 84 3.04 6.69 -18.47
CA ALA A 84 2.36 7.24 -17.31
C ALA A 84 3.26 7.45 -16.09
N THR A 85 2.71 8.21 -15.14
CA THR A 85 3.31 8.50 -13.85
C THR A 85 2.49 7.85 -12.75
N LEU A 86 3.15 7.20 -11.79
CA LEU A 86 2.51 6.74 -10.56
C LEU A 86 2.97 7.59 -9.38
N GLU A 87 2.02 8.10 -8.62
CA GLU A 87 2.23 8.77 -7.33
C GLU A 87 1.76 7.86 -6.19
N LEU A 88 2.66 7.57 -5.25
CA LEU A 88 2.33 6.95 -3.97
C LEU A 88 2.20 8.06 -2.93
N LEU A 89 1.04 8.12 -2.28
CA LEU A 89 0.61 9.25 -1.45
C LEU A 89 0.17 8.74 -0.07
N ALA A 90 0.61 9.40 0.98
CA ALA A 90 0.02 9.31 2.32
C ALA A 90 -0.99 10.44 2.54
N ASP A 91 -2.00 10.21 3.39
CA ASP A 91 -2.99 11.22 3.78
C ASP A 91 -2.42 12.40 4.58
N THR A 92 -1.19 12.27 5.09
CA THR A 92 -0.43 13.31 5.79
C THR A 92 0.53 14.10 4.89
N GLY A 93 0.55 13.82 3.57
CA GLY A 93 1.26 14.61 2.57
C GLY A 93 2.62 14.08 2.14
N GLU A 94 3.12 13.00 2.75
CA GLU A 94 4.28 12.28 2.23
C GLU A 94 3.93 11.69 0.86
N GLN A 95 4.83 11.86 -0.11
CA GLN A 95 4.64 11.33 -1.45
C GLN A 95 5.95 10.90 -2.10
N CYS A 96 5.86 9.91 -2.99
CA CYS A 96 6.92 9.56 -3.93
C CYS A 96 6.33 9.26 -5.31
N THR A 97 7.14 9.39 -6.34
CA THR A 97 6.71 9.26 -7.73
C THR A 97 7.62 8.28 -8.46
N ASP A 98 7.03 7.43 -9.30
CA ASP A 98 7.74 6.54 -10.21
C ASP A 98 7.21 6.69 -11.64
N THR A 99 8.14 6.80 -12.58
CA THR A 99 7.89 6.92 -14.03
C THR A 99 8.57 5.81 -14.83
N ASN A 100 9.19 4.84 -14.16
CA ASN A 100 9.97 3.76 -14.78
C ASN A 100 9.45 2.38 -14.33
N PRO A 101 8.19 2.03 -14.66
CA PRO A 101 7.62 0.76 -14.24
C PRO A 101 8.35 -0.44 -14.83
N THR A 102 8.28 -1.55 -14.11
CA THR A 102 8.72 -2.86 -14.59
C THR A 102 7.52 -3.68 -15.06
N PRO A 103 7.61 -4.45 -16.17
CA PRO A 103 6.52 -5.31 -16.61
C PRO A 103 6.21 -6.41 -15.59
N ALA A 104 4.95 -6.53 -15.17
CA ALA A 104 4.48 -7.55 -14.21
C ALA A 104 3.80 -8.76 -14.90
N GLY A 105 3.83 -8.80 -16.24
CA GLY A 105 3.15 -9.80 -17.07
C GLY A 105 1.72 -9.41 -17.45
N GLY A 106 1.20 -10.00 -18.53
CA GLY A 106 -0.13 -9.67 -19.06
C GLY A 106 -0.24 -8.19 -19.45
N THR A 107 -1.24 -7.49 -18.92
CA THR A 107 -1.45 -6.03 -19.08
C THR A 107 -0.94 -5.23 -17.88
N GLY A 108 -0.11 -5.85 -17.02
CA GLY A 108 0.33 -5.30 -15.74
C GLY A 108 1.69 -4.59 -15.79
N LEU A 109 1.76 -3.48 -15.06
CA LEU A 109 2.97 -2.73 -14.74
C LEU A 109 3.13 -2.63 -13.22
N GLU A 110 4.33 -2.91 -12.74
CA GLU A 110 4.71 -2.69 -11.34
C GLU A 110 5.56 -1.44 -11.24
N PHE A 111 5.14 -0.54 -10.37
CA PHE A 111 5.85 0.69 -10.02
C PHE A 111 6.34 0.57 -8.58
N GLY A 112 7.45 1.24 -8.26
CA GLY A 112 8.03 1.24 -6.93
C GLY A 112 8.74 2.53 -6.60
N CYS A 113 8.50 3.04 -5.39
CA CYS A 113 9.30 4.12 -4.83
C CYS A 113 9.37 4.05 -3.30
N ASP A 114 10.33 4.77 -2.77
CA ASP A 114 10.67 4.81 -1.36
C ASP A 114 9.96 5.99 -0.68
N LEU A 115 9.19 5.71 0.38
CA LEU A 115 8.48 6.73 1.15
C LEU A 115 9.05 6.83 2.56
N SER A 116 9.41 8.05 2.99
CA SER A 116 9.91 8.32 4.34
C SER A 116 8.86 9.05 5.18
N PHE A 117 8.63 8.59 6.41
CA PHE A 117 7.62 9.19 7.30
C PHE A 117 8.28 10.05 8.39
N ALA A 118 7.90 11.33 8.41
CA ALA A 118 8.47 12.33 9.33
C ALA A 118 7.80 12.35 10.71
N ASP A 119 6.60 11.77 10.83
CA ASP A 119 5.81 11.74 12.06
C ASP A 119 5.30 10.31 12.32
N THR A 120 4.93 10.03 13.57
CA THR A 120 4.27 8.77 13.94
C THR A 120 2.77 8.80 13.68
N GLY A 121 2.12 7.65 13.86
CA GLY A 121 0.67 7.46 13.77
C GLY A 121 0.23 6.67 12.55
N ALA A 122 -1.08 6.47 12.45
CA ALA A 122 -1.71 5.83 11.31
C ALA A 122 -1.57 6.69 10.04
N ARG A 123 -1.44 6.02 8.89
CA ARG A 123 -1.38 6.59 7.55
C ARG A 123 -2.29 5.81 6.62
N GLN A 124 -2.99 6.53 5.74
CA GLN A 124 -3.68 5.94 4.60
C GLN A 124 -2.84 6.11 3.35
N ILE A 125 -2.27 5.01 2.86
CA ILE A 125 -1.49 4.97 1.63
C ILE A 125 -2.41 4.71 0.45
N ARG A 126 -2.25 5.51 -0.61
CA ARG A 126 -2.92 5.33 -1.91
C ARG A 126 -1.90 5.42 -3.03
N ALA A 127 -2.20 4.75 -4.13
CA ALA A 127 -1.48 4.92 -5.39
C ALA A 127 -2.40 5.61 -6.39
N ARG A 128 -1.90 6.65 -7.05
CA ARG A 128 -2.57 7.41 -8.09
C ARG A 128 -1.80 7.24 -9.40
N TYR A 129 -2.48 6.80 -10.44
CA TYR A 129 -1.95 6.61 -11.77
C TYR A 129 -2.49 7.72 -12.68
N VAL A 130 -1.60 8.49 -13.31
CA VAL A 130 -1.95 9.68 -14.10
C VAL A 130 -1.09 9.83 -15.35
N ASP A 131 -1.57 10.69 -16.24
CA ASP A 131 -0.84 11.18 -17.43
C ASP A 131 -0.52 10.09 -18.47
N SER A 132 -1.25 8.97 -18.45
CA SER A 132 -1.14 7.98 -19.53
C SER A 132 -1.79 8.52 -20.81
N PRO A 133 -1.12 8.46 -21.97
CA PRO A 133 -1.74 8.79 -23.25
C PRO A 133 -2.67 7.67 -23.74
N SER A 134 -2.52 6.43 -23.24
CA SER A 134 -3.30 5.29 -23.70
C SER A 134 -4.40 4.85 -22.74
N HIS A 135 -4.36 5.21 -21.45
CA HIS A 135 -5.31 4.74 -20.45
C HIS A 135 -5.83 5.88 -19.57
N ALA A 136 -6.97 5.64 -18.92
CA ALA A 136 -7.57 6.60 -18.02
C ALA A 136 -6.77 6.64 -16.69
N ASP A 137 -6.89 7.76 -15.99
CA ASP A 137 -6.38 7.90 -14.63
C ASP A 137 -7.01 6.86 -13.70
N GLY A 138 -6.23 6.42 -12.70
CA GLY A 138 -6.63 5.42 -11.72
C GLY A 138 -6.28 5.83 -10.30
N LEU A 139 -7.07 5.36 -9.33
CA LEU A 139 -6.80 5.54 -7.91
C LEU A 139 -7.03 4.23 -7.17
N SER A 140 -6.04 3.81 -6.38
CA SER A 140 -6.19 2.63 -5.54
C SER A 140 -7.11 2.89 -4.35
N PRO A 141 -7.71 1.83 -3.77
CA PRO A 141 -8.22 1.89 -2.41
C PRO A 141 -7.12 2.31 -1.42
N ALA A 142 -7.53 2.94 -0.31
CA ALA A 142 -6.62 3.26 0.78
C ALA A 142 -6.16 1.99 1.51
N ARG A 143 -4.88 1.93 1.87
CA ARG A 143 -4.29 0.89 2.71
C ARG A 143 -3.73 1.52 3.98
N LEU A 144 -4.04 0.92 5.13
CA LEU A 144 -3.56 1.41 6.42
C LEU A 144 -2.11 0.98 6.64
N LEU A 145 -1.28 1.93 7.06
CA LEU A 145 0.09 1.73 7.51
C LEU A 145 0.26 2.45 8.85
N GLU A 146 0.88 1.81 9.83
CA GLU A 146 1.13 2.41 11.14
C GLU A 146 2.61 2.78 11.28
N VAL A 147 2.90 4.07 11.43
CA VAL A 147 4.26 4.56 11.68
C VAL A 147 4.46 4.65 13.17
N MET A 148 5.33 3.81 13.71
CA MET A 148 5.60 3.78 15.14
C MET A 148 7.02 4.23 15.45
N ASN A 149 7.18 4.88 16.60
CA ASN A 149 8.48 4.93 17.24
C ASN A 149 8.77 3.52 17.75
N PHE A 150 9.51 2.72 16.98
CA PHE A 150 10.12 1.54 17.59
C PHE A 150 11.10 2.06 18.63
N ALA A 151 10.78 1.83 19.90
CA ALA A 151 11.83 1.75 20.88
C ALA A 151 12.81 0.68 20.42
N ASP A 152 14.09 1.01 20.48
CA ASP A 152 15.09 -0.03 20.57
C ASP A 152 14.80 -0.82 21.84
N LEU A 153 14.28 -2.03 21.66
CA LEU A 153 14.07 -2.96 22.74
C LEU A 153 15.44 -3.37 23.26
N GLN A 154 15.85 -2.77 24.37
CA GLN A 154 16.98 -3.29 25.13
C GLN A 154 16.46 -4.37 26.08
N THR A 155 16.78 -5.62 25.77
CA THR A 155 16.55 -6.75 26.68
C THR A 155 17.80 -6.93 27.53
N GLN A 156 17.73 -6.57 28.81
CA GLN A 156 18.78 -6.92 29.76
C GLN A 156 18.41 -8.25 30.43
N VAL A 157 19.22 -9.29 30.20
CA VAL A 157 19.10 -10.58 30.91
C VAL A 157 20.22 -10.64 31.94
N SER A 158 19.88 -10.54 33.22
CA SER A 158 20.84 -10.82 34.29
C SER A 158 20.64 -12.24 34.80
N VAL A 159 21.72 -13.01 34.84
CA VAL A 159 21.77 -14.36 35.39
C VAL A 159 22.50 -14.29 36.72
N GLN A 160 21.82 -14.65 37.81
CA GLN A 160 22.47 -14.80 39.11
C GLN A 160 22.53 -16.29 39.45
N ILE A 161 23.74 -16.85 39.50
CA ILE A 161 23.96 -18.21 39.99
C ILE A 161 24.10 -18.12 41.51
N VAL A 162 23.10 -18.63 42.23
CA VAL A 162 23.17 -18.75 43.69
C VAL A 162 23.68 -20.14 44.00
N THR A 163 24.98 -20.27 44.27
CA THR A 163 25.54 -21.47 44.90
C THR A 163 25.18 -21.45 46.38
N ASP A 164 24.21 -22.27 46.76
CA ASP A 164 23.78 -22.42 48.15
C ASP A 164 24.91 -23.06 48.97
N GLY A 165 25.74 -22.23 49.59
CA GLY A 165 26.91 -22.67 50.37
C GLY A 165 26.57 -23.39 51.68
N LEU A 166 25.32 -23.73 51.94
CA LEU A 166 24.86 -24.23 53.24
C LEU A 166 24.15 -25.60 53.23
N ARG A 167 24.12 -26.31 52.10
CA ARG A 167 23.68 -27.72 52.08
C ARG A 167 24.83 -28.69 51.80
N LEU A 168 25.73 -28.78 52.77
CA LEU A 168 26.56 -29.96 52.99
C LEU A 168 25.71 -31.08 53.62
N ASP A 169 24.72 -31.60 52.89
CA ASP A 169 24.19 -32.93 53.20
C ASP A 169 24.60 -33.89 52.08
N THR A 170 25.47 -34.81 52.47
CA THR A 170 26.35 -35.67 51.67
C THR A 170 25.69 -36.67 50.71
N ARG A 171 24.44 -36.44 50.27
CA ARG A 171 23.75 -37.37 49.34
C ARG A 171 22.89 -36.76 48.25
N ASN A 172 22.84 -35.44 48.07
CA ASN A 172 21.97 -34.84 47.06
C ASN A 172 22.76 -33.97 46.07
N SER A 173 22.53 -34.24 44.78
CA SER A 173 23.09 -33.51 43.64
C SER A 173 23.01 -32.00 43.83
N PRO A 174 24.03 -31.23 43.39
CA PRO A 174 23.97 -29.77 43.45
C PRO A 174 22.79 -29.29 42.63
N VAL A 175 21.79 -28.72 43.29
CA VAL A 175 20.70 -28.01 42.62
C VAL A 175 21.25 -26.65 42.23
N ILE A 176 21.51 -26.43 40.95
CA ILE A 176 21.85 -25.11 40.43
C ILE A 176 20.53 -24.36 40.21
N GLN A 177 20.26 -23.37 41.06
CA GLN A 177 19.17 -22.44 40.82
C GLN A 177 19.69 -21.30 39.93
N VAL A 178 19.03 -21.13 38.78
CA VAL A 178 19.30 -20.02 37.86
C VAL A 178 18.08 -19.10 37.87
N ASP A 179 18.23 -17.91 38.43
CA ASP A 179 17.22 -16.86 38.36
C ASP A 179 17.56 -15.93 37.19
N PHE A 180 16.59 -15.73 36.30
CA PHE A 180 16.69 -14.79 35.19
C PHE A 180 15.79 -13.59 35.47
N HIS A 181 16.35 -12.39 35.34
CA HIS A 181 15.56 -11.16 35.25
C HIS A 181 15.65 -10.67 33.81
N ALA A 182 14.49 -10.60 33.14
CA ALA A 182 14.37 -9.97 31.84
C ALA A 182 13.63 -8.64 32.02
N GLU A 183 14.31 -7.55 31.72
CA GLU A 183 13.69 -6.23 31.65
C GLU A 183 13.53 -5.84 30.19
N VAL A 184 12.30 -5.45 29.82
CA VAL A 184 11.98 -4.88 28.52
C VAL A 184 11.64 -3.41 28.73
N ARG A 185 12.49 -2.51 28.23
CA ARG A 185 12.27 -1.07 28.29
C ARG A 185 11.81 -0.55 26.94
N ASN A 186 10.72 0.23 26.94
CA ASN A 186 10.35 1.06 25.81
C ASN A 186 11.17 2.37 25.91
N LEU A 187 12.18 2.52 25.05
CA LEU A 187 13.05 3.70 24.97
C LEU A 187 12.48 4.82 24.06
N GLY A 188 11.21 4.73 23.64
CA GLY A 188 10.60 5.66 22.69
C GLY A 188 10.40 7.09 23.23
N PRO A 189 10.24 8.08 22.33
CA PRO A 189 10.10 9.50 22.69
C PRO A 189 8.74 9.85 23.32
N ASP A 190 7.77 8.92 23.35
CA ASP A 190 6.53 9.07 24.12
C ASP A 190 6.73 8.95 25.64
N SER A 191 7.99 8.83 26.10
CA SER A 191 8.37 9.08 27.48
C SER A 191 8.32 10.57 27.85
N SER A 192 7.48 11.38 27.19
CA SER A 192 7.15 12.76 27.57
C SER A 192 6.42 12.80 28.92
N ALA A 193 7.18 12.55 29.98
CA ALA A 193 7.12 13.00 31.37
C ALA A 193 5.78 13.07 32.14
N LEU A 194 4.63 12.61 31.62
CA LEU A 194 3.33 12.86 32.27
C LEU A 194 2.48 11.62 32.58
N ILE A 195 2.94 10.42 32.23
CA ILE A 195 2.33 9.18 32.74
C ILE A 195 3.36 8.54 33.66
N ALA A 196 3.02 8.47 34.94
CA ALA A 196 3.80 7.76 35.95
C ALA A 196 4.25 6.41 35.39
N PRO A 197 5.52 5.99 35.62
CA PRO A 197 6.06 4.77 35.05
C PRO A 197 5.08 3.64 35.30
N SER A 198 4.45 3.14 34.22
CA SER A 198 3.66 1.93 34.31
C SER A 198 4.62 0.87 34.84
N ARG A 199 4.20 0.20 35.93
CA ARG A 199 5.06 -0.77 36.60
C ARG A 199 5.61 -1.74 35.54
N PRO A 200 6.93 -1.95 35.48
CA PRO A 200 7.50 -2.90 34.53
C PRO A 200 6.80 -4.25 34.74
N TRP A 201 6.36 -4.87 33.66
CA TRP A 201 5.85 -6.23 33.70
C TRP A 201 7.02 -7.16 34.03
N SER A 202 7.27 -7.41 35.31
CA SER A 202 8.22 -8.43 35.73
C SER A 202 7.50 -9.77 35.78
N LYS A 203 7.93 -10.73 34.96
CA LYS A 203 7.45 -12.11 35.06
C LYS A 203 8.64 -13.00 35.42
N THR A 204 8.70 -13.42 36.68
CA THR A 204 9.72 -14.37 37.15
C THR A 204 9.29 -15.78 36.77
N HIS A 205 10.04 -16.43 35.87
CA HIS A 205 9.88 -17.85 35.60
C HIS A 205 10.96 -18.64 36.36
N ARG A 206 10.53 -19.51 37.28
CA ARG A 206 11.41 -20.44 37.99
C ARG A 206 11.33 -21.80 37.30
N ARG A 207 12.46 -22.30 36.81
CA ARG A 207 12.56 -23.67 36.26
C ARG A 207 13.71 -24.38 36.96
N THR A 208 13.38 -25.45 37.67
CA THR A 208 14.37 -26.38 38.23
C THR A 208 14.80 -27.31 37.11
N LEU A 209 16.09 -27.35 36.82
CA LEU A 209 16.67 -28.34 35.91
C LEU A 209 17.24 -29.45 36.78
N ASP A 210 16.58 -30.61 36.79
CA ASP A 210 17.14 -31.81 37.40
C ASP A 210 18.30 -32.29 36.53
N ALA A 211 19.51 -32.26 37.07
CA ALA A 211 20.66 -32.85 36.39
C ALA A 211 20.46 -34.37 36.33
N PRO A 212 20.71 -35.02 35.18
CA PRO A 212 20.70 -36.48 35.12
C PRO A 212 21.75 -37.04 36.08
N LEU A 213 21.34 -38.01 36.89
CA LEU A 213 22.22 -38.69 37.85
C LEU A 213 23.42 -39.29 37.11
N PRO A 214 24.66 -39.11 37.60
CA PRO A 214 25.78 -39.87 37.08
C PRO A 214 25.56 -41.35 37.37
N LEU A 215 25.73 -42.20 36.34
CA LEU A 215 25.73 -43.65 36.42
C LEU A 215 26.90 -44.17 37.25
#